data_AF-A0A496T4Z5-F1
#
_entry.id   AF-A0A496T4Z5-F1
#
_cell.length_a   1.000
_cell.length_b   1.000
_cell.length_c   1.000
_cell.angle_alpha   90.00
_cell.angle_beta   90.00
_cell.angle_gamma   90.00
#
_symmetry.space_group_name_H-M   'P 1'
#
loop_
_entity.id
_entity.type
_entity.pdbx_description
1 polymer ?
#
loop_
_entity_poly.entity_id
_entity_poly.type
_entity_poly.pdbx_seq_one_letter_code
_entity_poly.pdbx_strand_id
1 'polypeptide(L)'
;MVPRIYHIVANLTVWDWFFILIYFLFTLLVGFYFTRRATTNIAQYFTSGRGMPWWLLGTSMVATSFAADTPLAISGLIVKQGIAGNWYWWCMVPIHVMGAYFFARLWQRAGVLTDTELVKIRYSGKPAKILRGFRALYFSLPYNCLVMGWVNLAMANILGMTFKFNKLTSVLICFFFTMTYSAISGLWGVMVTDFFQFFLAMGMAILLSIYTINHIGGMGVILERLAAIYGGASKTMISIFPHDSPLPPLYNQLLLPTSLFLLYIGMVWWTTGNTDGGAYLAQRMLSAKNEKHSFLGYLWFSIAHYSLRPWPWIIVGLGAAVMFPGIG
;
A
#
# COMPACT_ATOMS: atom_id res chain seq x y z
N MET A 1 -31.28 7.50 10.02
CA MET A 1 -30.47 7.20 11.22
C MET A 1 -29.36 8.24 11.27
N VAL A 2 -29.23 9.00 12.36
CA VAL A 2 -28.11 9.96 12.53
C VAL A 2 -26.81 9.14 12.55
N PRO A 3 -25.76 9.50 11.78
CA PRO A 3 -24.49 8.81 11.88
C PRO A 3 -24.01 8.89 13.33
N ARG A 4 -23.87 7.74 14.00
CA ARG A 4 -23.25 7.70 15.33
C ARG A 4 -21.80 8.14 15.16
N ILE A 5 -21.51 9.35 15.62
CA ILE A 5 -20.14 9.84 15.70
C ILE A 5 -19.50 9.15 16.91
N TYR A 6 -18.70 8.13 16.64
CA TYR A 6 -17.87 7.50 17.66
C TYR A 6 -16.73 8.46 18.02
N HIS A 7 -16.84 9.16 19.15
CA HIS A 7 -15.75 9.96 19.69
C HIS A 7 -14.74 9.04 20.38
N ILE A 8 -13.78 8.52 19.62
CA ILE A 8 -12.63 7.81 20.18
C ILE A 8 -11.62 8.87 20.66
N VAL A 9 -11.37 8.90 21.97
CA VAL A 9 -10.26 9.65 22.56
C VAL A 9 -9.19 8.62 22.89
N ALA A 10 -8.06 8.68 22.17
CA ALA A 10 -6.91 7.84 22.48
C ALA A 10 -6.21 8.40 23.72
N ASN A 11 -6.28 7.68 24.84
CA ASN A 11 -5.48 7.98 26.01
C ASN A 11 -4.16 7.22 25.89
N LEU A 12 -3.13 7.90 25.38
CA LEU A 12 -1.80 7.32 25.21
C LEU A 12 -1.08 7.22 26.54
N THR A 13 -0.58 6.02 26.84
CA THR A 13 0.24 5.73 27.99
C THR A 13 1.69 6.14 27.74
N VAL A 14 2.51 6.16 28.80
CA VAL A 14 3.97 6.40 28.69
C VAL A 14 4.64 5.38 27.76
N TRP A 15 4.16 4.13 27.73
CA TRP A 15 4.68 3.10 26.86
C TRP A 15 4.40 3.38 25.39
N ASP A 16 3.22 3.92 25.06
CA ASP A 16 2.87 4.28 23.68
C ASP A 16 3.84 5.36 23.16
N TRP A 17 4.09 6.39 23.96
CA TRP A 17 5.06 7.45 23.62
C TRP A 17 6.48 6.92 23.47
N PHE A 18 6.90 6.01 24.36
CA PHE A 18 8.21 5.39 24.30
C PHE A 18 8.42 4.63 22.99
N PHE A 19 7.46 3.79 22.56
CA PHE A 19 7.55 3.05 21.31
C PHE A 19 7.50 3.96 20.07
N ILE A 20 6.66 5.00 20.09
CA ILE A 20 6.60 6.01 19.02
C ILE A 20 7.95 6.72 18.88
N LEU A 21 8.54 7.16 20.00
CA LEU A 21 9.83 7.86 20.00
C LEU A 21 10.96 6.96 19.49
N ILE A 22 11.01 5.70 19.94
CA ILE A 22 11.99 4.72 19.48
C ILE A 22 11.86 4.46 17.98
N TYR A 23 10.63 4.35 17.47
CA TYR A 23 10.39 4.17 16.04
C TYR A 23 10.97 5.31 15.20
N PHE A 24 10.69 6.57 15.61
CA PHE A 24 11.18 7.74 14.91
C PHE A 24 12.71 7.87 15.02
N LEU A 25 13.26 7.64 16.21
CA LEU A 25 14.70 7.67 16.43
C LEU A 25 15.42 6.61 15.60
N PHE A 26 14.93 5.37 15.59
CA PHE A 26 15.46 4.28 14.76
C PHE A 26 15.48 4.66 13.28
N THR A 27 14.37 5.20 12.76
CA THR A 27 14.26 5.61 11.36
C THR A 27 15.28 6.70 11.00
N LEU A 28 15.45 7.70 11.87
CA LEU A 28 16.47 8.75 11.69
C LEU A 28 17.89 8.18 11.75
N LEU A 29 18.19 7.32 12.73
CA LEU A 29 19.51 6.70 12.87
C LEU A 29 19.90 5.88 11.64
N VAL A 30 18.97 5.09 11.09
CA VAL A 30 19.18 4.38 9.83
C VAL A 30 19.44 5.37 8.69
N GLY A 31 18.67 6.47 8.63
CA GLY A 31 18.87 7.51 7.62
C GLY A 31 20.26 8.13 7.67
N PHE A 32 20.73 8.50 8.87
CA PHE A 32 22.07 9.04 9.11
C PHE A 32 23.19 8.03 8.86
N TYR A 33 22.97 6.75 9.19
CA TYR A 33 23.95 5.70 8.95
C TYR A 33 24.29 5.55 7.46
N PHE A 34 23.28 5.64 6.58
CA PHE A 34 23.48 5.49 5.13
C PHE A 34 23.91 6.77 4.40
N THR A 35 24.00 7.91 5.08
CA THR A 35 24.36 9.20 4.46
C THR A 35 25.68 9.16 3.70
N ARG A 36 26.73 8.62 4.33
CA ARG A 36 28.08 8.55 3.72
C ARG A 36 28.06 7.75 2.41
N ARG A 37 27.24 6.72 2.34
CA ARG A 37 27.09 5.91 1.13
C ARG A 37 26.28 6.65 0.06
N ALA A 38 25.20 7.32 0.47
CA ALA A 38 24.33 8.07 -0.44
C ALA A 38 25.06 9.23 -1.13
N THR A 39 26.00 9.88 -0.45
CA THR A 39 26.75 11.03 -1.00
C THR A 39 27.94 10.64 -1.89
N THR A 40 28.23 9.35 -2.05
CA THR A 40 29.39 8.89 -2.84
C THR A 40 29.25 9.23 -4.33
N ASN A 41 28.08 8.98 -4.93
CA ASN A 41 27.75 9.38 -6.30
C ASN A 41 26.25 9.20 -6.59
N ILE A 42 25.79 9.73 -7.72
CA ILE A 42 24.38 9.67 -8.17
C ILE A 42 23.87 8.22 -8.25
N ALA A 43 24.69 7.26 -8.69
CA ALA A 43 24.27 5.87 -8.79
C ALA A 43 24.08 5.22 -7.40
N GLN A 44 24.91 5.56 -6.40
CA GLN A 44 24.69 5.12 -5.02
C GLN A 44 23.41 5.73 -4.43
N TYR A 45 23.13 6.99 -4.74
CA TYR A 45 21.92 7.66 -4.25
C TYR A 45 20.64 7.06 -4.85
N PHE A 46 20.55 6.90 -6.18
CA PHE A 46 19.31 6.54 -6.88
C PHE A 46 19.13 5.05 -7.17
N THR A 47 20.22 4.29 -7.36
CA THR A 47 20.17 2.86 -7.69
C THR A 47 20.97 2.00 -6.73
N SER A 48 21.45 2.57 -5.62
CA SER A 48 22.14 1.84 -4.57
C SER A 48 23.40 1.08 -5.05
N GLY A 49 24.02 1.56 -6.13
CA GLY A 49 25.14 0.90 -6.78
C GLY A 49 24.78 -0.47 -7.38
N ARG A 50 23.50 -0.72 -7.64
CA ARG A 50 22.98 -2.00 -8.17
C ARG A 50 23.40 -3.20 -7.33
N GLY A 51 23.35 -3.06 -6.01
CA GLY A 51 23.80 -4.08 -5.05
C GLY A 51 22.67 -4.80 -4.32
N MET A 52 21.40 -4.55 -4.67
CA MET A 52 20.29 -4.95 -3.82
C MET A 52 19.97 -6.44 -3.90
N PRO A 53 19.87 -7.14 -2.74
CA PRO A 53 19.38 -8.50 -2.70
C PRO A 53 17.85 -8.53 -2.84
N TRP A 54 17.33 -9.68 -3.26
CA TRP A 54 15.94 -9.82 -3.70
C TRP A 54 14.94 -9.62 -2.55
N TRP A 55 15.30 -10.10 -1.35
CA TRP A 55 14.45 -10.05 -0.17
C TRP A 55 14.26 -8.62 0.32
N LEU A 56 15.33 -7.80 0.33
CA LEU A 56 15.28 -6.40 0.74
C LEU A 56 14.47 -5.59 -0.27
N LEU A 57 14.80 -5.80 -1.54
CA LEU A 57 14.18 -5.13 -2.67
C LEU A 57 12.67 -5.39 -2.70
N GLY A 58 12.25 -6.65 -2.68
CA GLY A 58 10.85 -7.01 -2.78
C GLY A 58 10.06 -6.58 -1.55
N THR A 59 10.65 -6.69 -0.35
CA THR A 59 10.02 -6.19 0.88
C THR A 59 9.82 -4.68 0.82
N SER A 60 10.80 -3.92 0.32
CA SER A 60 10.64 -2.48 0.12
C SER A 60 9.52 -2.13 -0.86
N MET A 61 9.35 -2.88 -1.95
CA MET A 61 8.22 -2.68 -2.87
C MET A 61 6.86 -2.86 -2.16
N VAL A 62 6.74 -3.87 -1.28
CA VAL A 62 5.48 -4.11 -0.53
C VAL A 62 5.28 -3.05 0.53
N ALA A 63 6.34 -2.65 1.23
CA ALA A 63 6.32 -1.60 2.25
C ALA A 63 5.87 -0.26 1.66
N THR A 64 6.39 0.09 0.48
CA THR A 64 6.07 1.35 -0.22
C THR A 64 4.57 1.50 -0.51
N SER A 65 3.88 0.38 -0.72
CA SER A 65 2.42 0.35 -0.96
C SER A 65 1.60 0.03 0.30
N PHE A 66 2.24 -0.18 1.45
CA PHE A 66 1.59 -0.37 2.73
C PHE A 66 1.55 0.97 3.49
N ALA A 67 0.88 1.95 2.89
CA ALA A 67 0.69 3.26 3.49
C ALA A 67 -0.56 3.29 4.39
N ALA A 68 -0.71 4.36 5.18
CA ALA A 68 -1.78 4.51 6.16
C ALA A 68 -3.20 4.45 5.58
N ASP A 69 -3.37 4.86 4.32
CA ASP A 69 -4.64 4.85 3.60
C ASP A 69 -5.09 3.44 3.19
N THR A 70 -4.15 2.54 2.90
CA THR A 70 -4.46 1.24 2.28
C THR A 70 -5.24 0.31 3.23
N PRO A 71 -4.83 0.09 4.50
CA PRO A 71 -5.63 -0.70 5.44
C PRO A 71 -7.03 -0.13 5.68
N LEU A 72 -7.14 1.20 5.74
CA LEU A 72 -8.41 1.90 5.90
C LEU A 72 -9.33 1.69 4.70
N ALA A 73 -8.79 1.81 3.48
CA ALA A 73 -9.52 1.60 2.24
C ALA A 73 -10.02 0.15 2.11
N ILE A 74 -9.14 -0.84 2.32
CA ILE A 74 -9.52 -2.26 2.21
C ILE A 74 -10.54 -2.63 3.29
N SER A 75 -10.29 -2.30 4.55
CA SER A 75 -11.25 -2.62 5.64
C SER A 75 -12.60 -1.95 5.40
N GLY A 76 -12.61 -0.70 4.93
CA GLY A 76 -13.83 0.02 4.54
C GLY A 76 -14.56 -0.63 3.36
N LEU A 77 -13.82 -1.10 2.35
CA LEU A 77 -14.38 -1.89 1.25
C LEU A 77 -14.96 -3.21 1.74
N ILE A 78 -14.40 -3.86 2.76
CA ILE A 78 -14.97 -5.10 3.30
C ILE A 78 -16.25 -4.84 4.09
N VAL A 79 -16.30 -3.76 4.88
CA VAL A 79 -17.54 -3.36 5.58
C VAL A 79 -18.65 -3.07 4.56
N LYS A 80 -18.29 -2.43 3.44
CA LYS A 80 -19.24 -2.09 2.39
C LYS A 80 -19.58 -3.25 1.48
N GLN A 81 -18.63 -4.03 0.99
CA GLN A 81 -18.81 -4.94 -0.15
C GLN A 81 -18.51 -6.40 0.18
N GLY A 82 -18.26 -6.71 1.46
CA GLY A 82 -17.75 -8.02 1.87
C GLY A 82 -16.35 -8.32 1.32
N ILE A 83 -15.92 -9.57 1.45
CA ILE A 83 -14.61 -10.05 0.95
C ILE A 83 -14.45 -9.76 -0.56
N ALA A 84 -15.53 -9.88 -1.34
CA ALA A 84 -15.53 -9.58 -2.77
C ALA A 84 -15.09 -8.13 -3.09
N GLY A 85 -15.33 -7.17 -2.18
CA GLY A 85 -14.84 -5.79 -2.34
C GLY A 85 -13.32 -5.69 -2.53
N ASN A 86 -12.57 -6.67 -2.04
CA ASN A 86 -11.11 -6.71 -2.22
C ASN A 86 -10.67 -6.99 -3.67
N TRP A 87 -11.60 -7.30 -4.60
CA TRP A 87 -11.30 -7.32 -6.03
C TRP A 87 -10.83 -5.97 -6.58
N TYR A 88 -11.18 -4.87 -5.92
CA TYR A 88 -10.56 -3.56 -6.16
C TYR A 88 -9.02 -3.66 -6.12
N TRP A 89 -8.48 -4.47 -5.21
CA TRP A 89 -7.05 -4.70 -5.04
C TRP A 89 -6.55 -5.92 -5.82
N TRP A 90 -7.20 -7.08 -5.68
CA TRP A 90 -6.77 -8.34 -6.28
C TRP A 90 -6.79 -8.34 -7.81
N CYS A 91 -7.58 -7.47 -8.44
CA CYS A 91 -7.58 -7.36 -9.89
C CYS A 91 -6.20 -7.04 -10.48
N MET A 92 -5.29 -6.43 -9.71
CA MET A 92 -3.93 -6.08 -10.13
C MET A 92 -2.94 -7.26 -10.06
N VAL A 93 -3.35 -8.45 -9.60
CA VAL A 93 -2.48 -9.64 -9.56
C VAL A 93 -1.88 -9.98 -10.93
N PRO A 94 -2.67 -10.08 -12.04
CA PRO A 94 -2.14 -10.46 -13.35
C PRO A 94 -1.02 -9.53 -13.80
N ILE A 95 -1.18 -8.22 -13.60
CA ILE A 95 -0.18 -7.26 -14.08
C ILE A 95 1.14 -7.37 -13.34
N HIS A 96 1.12 -7.58 -12.03
CA HIS A 96 2.35 -7.72 -11.25
C HIS A 96 2.98 -9.10 -11.41
N VAL A 97 2.20 -10.15 -11.66
CA VAL A 97 2.76 -11.45 -12.05
C VAL A 97 3.46 -11.31 -13.42
N MET A 98 2.80 -10.72 -14.41
CA MET A 98 3.42 -10.42 -15.71
C MET A 98 4.65 -9.50 -15.57
N GLY A 99 4.56 -8.49 -14.69
CA GLY A 99 5.66 -7.62 -14.26
C GLY A 99 6.90 -8.41 -13.81
N ALA A 100 6.70 -9.39 -12.93
CA ALA A 100 7.77 -10.26 -12.46
C ALA A 100 8.39 -11.07 -13.61
N TYR A 101 7.57 -11.75 -14.41
CA TYR A 101 8.07 -12.70 -15.43
C TYR A 101 8.66 -12.02 -16.67
N PHE A 102 8.03 -10.94 -17.15
CA PHE A 102 8.43 -10.29 -18.40
C PHE A 102 9.32 -9.07 -18.17
N PHE A 103 9.00 -8.21 -17.21
CA PHE A 103 9.60 -6.89 -17.11
C PHE A 103 10.72 -6.78 -16.07
N ALA A 104 10.69 -7.53 -14.97
CA ALA A 104 11.66 -7.41 -13.89
C ALA A 104 13.12 -7.55 -14.36
N ARG A 105 13.38 -8.54 -15.23
CA ARG A 105 14.73 -8.75 -15.80
C ARG A 105 15.09 -7.66 -16.81
N LEU A 106 14.13 -7.23 -17.62
CA LEU A 106 14.32 -6.19 -18.63
C LEU A 106 14.66 -4.84 -18.00
N TRP A 107 13.98 -4.47 -16.91
CA TRP A 107 14.31 -3.28 -16.15
C TRP A 107 15.75 -3.32 -15.64
N GLN A 108 16.17 -4.42 -15.04
CA GLN A 108 17.55 -4.54 -14.55
C GLN A 108 18.58 -4.46 -15.68
N ARG A 109 18.32 -5.13 -16.82
CA ARG A 109 19.18 -5.09 -18.02
C ARG A 109 19.26 -3.71 -18.67
N ALA A 110 18.21 -2.90 -18.57
CA ALA A 110 18.14 -1.60 -19.24
C ALA A 110 19.26 -0.65 -18.79
N GLY A 111 19.82 -0.84 -17.58
CA GLY A 111 20.98 -0.09 -17.12
C GLY A 111 20.75 1.41 -16.95
N VAL A 112 19.50 1.86 -17.04
CA VAL A 112 19.09 3.26 -16.87
C VAL A 112 19.11 3.68 -15.40
N LEU A 113 19.09 4.99 -15.15
CA LEU A 113 18.92 5.53 -13.79
C LEU A 113 17.45 5.87 -13.49
N THR A 114 16.70 6.31 -14.51
CA THR A 114 15.28 6.66 -14.37
C THR A 114 14.42 5.87 -15.34
N ASP A 115 13.17 5.61 -14.97
CA ASP A 115 12.18 4.99 -15.85
C ASP A 115 11.97 5.80 -17.14
N THR A 116 12.00 7.13 -17.05
CA THR A 116 11.89 8.05 -18.19
C THR A 116 13.07 7.97 -19.16
N GLU A 117 14.22 7.45 -18.75
CA GLU A 117 15.37 7.24 -19.63
C GLU A 117 15.15 6.07 -20.59
N LEU A 118 14.26 5.13 -20.25
CA LEU A 118 13.84 4.06 -21.16
C LEU A 118 13.28 4.60 -22.48
N VAL A 119 12.65 5.78 -22.46
CA VAL A 119 12.16 6.46 -23.68
C VAL A 119 13.28 6.72 -24.68
N LYS A 120 14.50 7.03 -24.22
CA LYS A 120 15.66 7.24 -25.10
C LYS A 120 16.16 5.97 -25.76
N ILE A 121 16.04 4.84 -25.06
CA ILE A 121 16.47 3.54 -25.58
C ILE A 121 15.43 3.02 -26.56
N ARG A 122 14.14 3.26 -26.29
CA ARG A 122 13.03 2.68 -27.04
C ARG A 122 12.62 3.51 -28.27
N TYR A 123 12.72 4.83 -28.20
CA TYR A 123 12.24 5.77 -29.22
C TYR A 123 13.31 6.79 -29.60
N SER A 124 13.21 7.35 -30.81
CA SER A 124 14.17 8.32 -31.35
C SER A 124 13.49 9.60 -31.84
N GLY A 125 14.30 10.64 -32.07
CA GLY A 125 13.84 11.90 -32.65
C GLY A 125 13.22 12.90 -31.66
N LYS A 126 12.71 14.01 -32.23
CA LYS A 126 12.08 15.12 -31.49
C LYS A 126 10.85 14.67 -30.68
N PRO A 127 9.95 13.82 -31.19
CA PRO A 127 8.80 13.33 -30.41
C PRO A 127 9.22 12.57 -29.13
N ALA A 128 10.27 11.75 -29.19
CA ALA A 128 10.77 11.01 -28.03
C ALA A 128 11.31 11.95 -26.93
N LYS A 129 12.01 13.02 -27.31
CA LYS A 129 12.51 14.04 -26.36
C LYS A 129 11.35 14.76 -25.67
N ILE A 130 10.32 15.13 -26.43
CA ILE A 130 9.10 15.77 -25.89
C ILE A 130 8.39 14.82 -24.93
N LEU A 131 8.18 13.56 -25.32
CA LEU A 131 7.54 12.54 -24.49
C LEU A 131 8.31 12.33 -23.17
N ARG A 132 9.64 12.25 -23.22
CA ARG A 132 10.47 12.12 -22.01
C ARG A 132 10.33 13.33 -21.09
N GLY A 133 10.38 14.55 -21.64
CA GLY A 133 10.21 15.78 -20.87
C GLY A 133 8.83 15.87 -20.22
N PHE A 134 7.78 15.56 -21.00
CA PHE A 134 6.41 15.49 -20.51
C PHE A 134 6.26 14.48 -19.37
N ARG A 135 6.72 13.23 -19.56
CA ARG A 135 6.66 12.19 -18.52
C ARG A 135 7.41 12.62 -17.26
N ALA A 136 8.60 13.20 -17.40
CA ALA A 136 9.39 13.67 -16.27
C ALA A 136 8.63 14.74 -15.45
N LEU A 137 8.04 15.74 -16.11
CA LEU A 137 7.28 16.79 -15.43
C LEU A 137 5.96 16.28 -14.85
N TYR A 138 5.17 15.55 -15.64
CA TYR A 138 3.85 15.04 -15.26
C TYR A 138 3.94 14.06 -14.08
N PHE A 139 4.85 13.09 -14.12
CA PHE A 139 4.96 12.13 -13.02
C PHE A 139 5.61 12.72 -11.78
N SER A 140 6.60 13.62 -11.93
CA SER A 140 7.31 14.19 -10.76
C SER A 140 6.50 15.22 -10.00
N LEU A 141 5.64 15.99 -10.67
CA LEU A 141 4.89 17.08 -10.05
C LEU A 141 3.40 16.75 -9.85
N PRO A 142 2.49 16.85 -10.84
CA PRO A 142 1.06 16.71 -10.59
C PRO A 142 0.68 15.32 -10.08
N TYR A 143 1.21 14.26 -10.70
CA TYR A 143 0.86 12.90 -10.28
C TYR A 143 1.32 12.60 -8.84
N ASN A 144 2.61 12.82 -8.54
CA ASN A 144 3.14 12.57 -7.19
C ASN A 144 2.49 13.45 -6.13
N CYS A 145 2.19 14.73 -6.42
CA CYS A 145 1.49 15.61 -5.48
C CYS A 145 0.07 15.12 -5.16
N LEU A 146 -0.66 14.61 -6.16
CA LEU A 146 -1.99 14.05 -5.95
C LEU A 146 -1.94 12.78 -5.10
N VAL A 147 -1.02 11.86 -5.41
CA VAL A 147 -0.83 10.62 -4.63
C VAL A 147 -0.41 10.94 -3.20
N MET A 148 0.55 11.85 -3.01
CA MET A 148 0.97 12.29 -1.66
C MET A 148 -0.17 12.95 -0.90
N GLY A 149 -1.00 13.76 -1.56
CA GLY A 149 -2.16 14.40 -0.93
C GLY A 149 -3.17 13.39 -0.40
N TRP A 150 -3.47 12.35 -1.18
CA TRP A 150 -4.36 11.26 -0.77
C TRP A 150 -3.82 10.51 0.45
N VAL A 151 -2.57 10.07 0.40
CA VAL A 151 -1.94 9.31 1.50
C VAL A 151 -1.83 10.16 2.78
N ASN A 152 -1.42 11.43 2.65
CA ASN A 152 -1.32 12.34 3.80
C ASN A 152 -2.68 12.69 4.41
N LEU A 153 -3.78 12.69 3.62
CA LEU A 153 -5.12 12.89 4.16
C LEU A 153 -5.51 11.76 5.13
N ALA A 154 -5.21 10.51 4.78
CA ALA A 154 -5.44 9.38 5.68
C ALA A 154 -4.63 9.51 6.97
N MET A 155 -3.34 9.84 6.86
CA MET A 155 -2.48 10.05 8.02
C MET A 155 -2.93 11.23 8.90
N ALA A 156 -3.35 12.34 8.28
CA ALA A 156 -3.89 13.50 9.00
C ALA A 156 -5.17 13.16 9.78
N ASN A 157 -6.02 12.28 9.26
CA ASN A 157 -7.19 11.81 9.99
C ASN A 157 -6.79 10.93 11.20
N ILE A 158 -5.81 10.03 11.04
CA ILE A 158 -5.29 9.20 12.15
C ILE A 158 -4.69 10.09 13.24
N LEU A 159 -3.84 11.06 12.86
CA LEU A 159 -3.20 11.98 13.81
C LEU A 159 -4.24 12.91 14.48
N GLY A 160 -5.24 13.37 13.74
CA GLY A 160 -6.34 14.17 14.30
C GLY A 160 -7.22 13.39 15.28
N MET A 161 -7.47 12.10 15.03
CA MET A 161 -8.23 11.26 15.96
C MET A 161 -7.41 10.93 17.23
N THR A 162 -6.13 10.64 17.06
CA THR A 162 -5.22 10.17 18.12
C THR A 162 -4.67 11.32 18.98
N PHE A 163 -4.09 12.34 18.36
CA PHE A 163 -3.38 13.44 19.03
C PHE A 163 -4.14 14.76 19.02
N LYS A 164 -5.32 14.83 18.39
CA LYS A 164 -6.10 16.06 18.18
C LYS A 164 -5.35 17.15 17.41
N PHE A 165 -4.37 16.76 16.59
CA PHE A 165 -3.70 17.68 15.69
C PHE A 165 -4.64 18.11 14.56
N ASN A 166 -4.54 19.38 14.15
CA ASN A 166 -5.21 19.82 12.93
C ASN A 166 -4.54 19.20 11.68
N LYS A 167 -5.23 19.24 10.54
CA LYS A 167 -4.76 18.62 9.30
C LYS A 167 -3.43 19.20 8.82
N LEU A 168 -3.26 20.52 8.89
CA LEU A 168 -2.04 21.19 8.41
C LEU A 168 -0.81 20.79 9.24
N THR A 169 -0.92 20.82 10.57
CA THR A 169 0.12 20.39 11.51
C THR A 169 0.51 18.93 11.25
N SER A 170 -0.48 18.06 11.06
CA SER A 170 -0.25 16.64 10.75
C SER A 170 0.57 16.46 9.47
N VAL A 171 0.19 17.15 8.39
CA VAL A 171 0.91 17.10 7.11
C VAL A 171 2.33 17.64 7.25
N LEU A 172 2.53 18.77 7.93
CA LEU A 172 3.85 19.36 8.11
C LEU A 172 4.79 18.44 8.91
N ILE A 173 4.30 17.81 9.98
CA ILE A 173 5.09 16.83 10.76
C ILE A 173 5.52 15.66 9.88
N CYS A 174 4.57 15.05 9.17
CA CYS A 174 4.86 13.93 8.27
C CYS A 174 5.85 14.33 7.15
N PHE A 175 5.67 15.51 6.57
CA PHE A 175 6.54 16.04 5.51
C PHE A 175 7.97 16.25 6.00
N PHE A 176 8.17 17.04 7.06
CA PHE A 176 9.52 17.37 7.54
C PHE A 176 10.26 16.14 8.03
N PHE A 177 9.57 15.25 8.75
CA PHE A 177 10.17 14.01 9.22
C PHE A 177 10.60 13.12 8.04
N THR A 178 9.68 12.85 7.12
CA THR A 178 9.93 11.94 5.98
C THR A 178 10.98 12.52 5.04
N MET A 179 10.91 13.82 4.75
CA MET A 179 11.88 14.51 3.92
C MET A 179 13.29 14.42 4.51
N THR A 180 13.43 14.61 5.82
CA THR A 180 14.75 14.65 6.47
C THR A 180 15.47 13.32 6.34
N TYR A 181 14.84 12.20 6.72
CA TYR A 181 15.54 10.91 6.64
C TYR A 181 15.71 10.45 5.18
N SER A 182 14.70 10.62 4.32
CA SER A 182 14.73 10.09 2.95
C SER A 182 15.70 10.86 2.03
N ALA A 183 15.80 12.19 2.19
CA ALA A 183 16.70 13.01 1.39
C ALA A 183 18.17 12.72 1.72
N ILE A 184 18.47 12.36 2.96
CA ILE A 184 19.84 12.16 3.43
C ILE A 184 20.30 10.70 3.18
N SER A 185 19.40 9.73 3.23
CA SER A 185 19.78 8.31 3.29
C SER A 185 19.99 7.63 1.93
N GLY A 186 19.51 8.24 0.84
CA GLY A 186 19.44 7.61 -0.48
C GLY A 186 18.60 6.32 -0.49
N LEU A 187 18.60 5.61 -1.62
CA LEU A 187 17.77 4.40 -1.81
C LEU A 187 18.16 3.26 -0.84
N TRP A 188 19.42 3.13 -0.44
CA TRP A 188 19.85 2.13 0.54
C TRP A 188 19.15 2.32 1.89
N GLY A 189 19.20 3.53 2.44
CA GLY A 189 18.55 3.82 3.71
C GLY A 189 17.04 3.65 3.64
N VAL A 190 16.40 4.14 2.56
CA VAL A 190 14.95 3.98 2.33
C VAL A 190 14.56 2.51 2.34
N MET A 191 15.27 1.63 1.63
CA MET A 191 14.93 0.21 1.60
C MET A 191 15.12 -0.49 2.95
N VAL A 192 16.12 -0.09 3.74
CA VAL A 192 16.33 -0.66 5.08
C VAL A 192 15.26 -0.18 6.05
N THR A 193 14.88 1.10 6.01
CA THR A 193 13.74 1.59 6.80
C THR A 193 12.44 0.92 6.38
N ASP A 194 12.21 0.76 5.08
CA ASP A 194 11.04 0.06 4.52
C ASP A 194 10.97 -1.39 5.02
N PHE A 195 12.10 -2.09 5.07
CA PHE A 195 12.18 -3.47 5.55
C PHE A 195 11.69 -3.58 6.99
N PHE A 196 12.21 -2.72 7.88
CA PHE A 196 11.76 -2.68 9.27
C PHE A 196 10.29 -2.29 9.39
N GLN A 197 9.88 -1.23 8.69
CA GLN A 197 8.51 -0.73 8.68
C GLN A 197 7.51 -1.77 8.19
N PHE A 198 7.88 -2.58 7.20
CA PHE A 198 7.03 -3.67 6.72
C PHE A 198 6.73 -4.71 7.80
N PHE A 199 7.75 -5.22 8.49
CA PHE A 199 7.53 -6.22 9.55
C PHE A 199 6.77 -5.63 10.74
N LEU A 200 7.06 -4.38 11.10
CA LEU A 200 6.30 -3.67 12.13
C LEU A 200 4.83 -3.54 11.73
N ALA A 201 4.55 -2.98 10.54
CA ALA A 201 3.18 -2.76 10.06
C ALA A 201 2.42 -4.08 9.88
N MET A 202 3.05 -5.10 9.33
CA MET A 202 2.45 -6.43 9.17
C MET A 202 2.18 -7.08 10.53
N GLY A 203 3.14 -7.03 11.46
CA GLY A 203 2.96 -7.52 12.83
C GLY A 203 1.79 -6.85 13.52
N MET A 204 1.70 -5.52 13.45
CA MET A 204 0.60 -4.76 14.04
C MET A 204 -0.75 -5.06 13.37
N ALA A 205 -0.79 -5.24 12.05
CA ALA A 205 -2.01 -5.62 11.34
C ALA A 205 -2.51 -7.02 11.75
N ILE A 206 -1.59 -7.99 11.87
CA ILE A 206 -1.91 -9.35 12.34
C ILE A 206 -2.39 -9.32 13.79
N LEU A 207 -1.72 -8.59 14.68
CA LEU A 207 -2.13 -8.46 16.08
C LEU A 207 -3.53 -7.81 16.20
N LEU A 208 -3.81 -6.76 15.41
CA LEU A 208 -5.13 -6.13 15.39
C LEU A 208 -6.21 -7.08 14.91
N SER A 209 -5.92 -7.91 13.90
CA SER A 209 -6.82 -8.96 13.41
C SER A 209 -7.12 -9.99 14.49
N ILE A 210 -6.09 -10.50 15.18
CA ILE A 210 -6.24 -11.46 16.29
C ILE A 210 -7.05 -10.84 17.44
N TYR A 211 -6.73 -9.59 17.82
CA TYR A 211 -7.46 -8.88 18.87
C TYR A 211 -8.93 -8.69 18.50
N THR A 212 -9.23 -8.33 17.24
CA THR A 212 -10.60 -8.19 16.74
C THR A 212 -11.38 -9.50 16.85
N ILE A 213 -10.78 -10.62 16.44
CA ILE A 213 -11.39 -11.95 16.56
C ILE A 213 -11.69 -12.27 18.03
N ASN A 214 -10.71 -12.10 18.91
CA ASN A 214 -10.83 -12.45 20.33
C ASN A 214 -11.86 -11.56 21.03
N HIS A 215 -11.89 -10.26 20.71
CA HIS A 215 -12.82 -9.30 21.31
C HIS A 215 -14.29 -9.62 20.96
N ILE A 216 -14.57 -10.12 19.75
CA ILE A 216 -15.92 -10.51 19.34
C ILE A 216 -16.33 -11.89 19.91
N GLY A 217 -15.35 -12.70 20.32
CA GLY A 217 -15.57 -14.05 20.85
C GLY A 217 -15.23 -15.19 19.89
N GLY A 218 -14.45 -14.92 18.84
CA GLY A 218 -13.98 -15.91 17.88
C GLY A 218 -14.58 -15.77 16.49
N MET A 219 -13.97 -16.45 15.50
CA MET A 219 -14.41 -16.39 14.11
C MET A 219 -15.82 -16.96 13.92
N GLY A 220 -16.17 -18.03 14.65
CA GLY A 220 -17.52 -18.60 14.61
C GLY A 220 -18.59 -17.56 15.00
N VAL A 221 -18.35 -16.81 16.08
CA VAL A 221 -19.25 -15.76 16.56
C VAL A 221 -19.35 -14.60 15.56
N ILE A 222 -18.26 -14.25 14.87
CA ILE A 222 -18.30 -13.26 13.78
C ILE A 222 -19.27 -13.74 12.69
N LEU A 223 -19.15 -14.99 12.24
CA LEU A 223 -20.02 -15.54 11.19
C LEU A 223 -21.49 -15.59 11.62
N GLU A 224 -21.76 -16.00 12.87
CA GLU A 224 -23.12 -16.02 13.44
C GLU A 224 -23.72 -14.61 13.51
N ARG A 225 -22.95 -13.63 13.99
CA ARG A 225 -23.42 -12.23 14.06
C ARG A 225 -23.61 -11.61 12.68
N LEU A 226 -22.76 -11.95 11.70
CA LEU A 226 -22.98 -11.56 10.31
C LEU A 226 -24.31 -12.14 9.79
N ALA A 227 -24.59 -13.41 10.07
CA ALA A 227 -25.88 -14.03 9.71
C ALA A 227 -27.07 -13.36 10.40
N ALA A 228 -26.94 -12.98 11.68
CA ALA A 228 -27.98 -12.29 12.42
C ALA A 228 -28.25 -10.86 11.90
N ILE A 229 -27.19 -10.11 11.55
CA ILE A 229 -27.29 -8.71 11.11
C ILE A 229 -27.72 -8.62 9.64
N TYR A 230 -27.10 -9.41 8.77
CA TYR A 230 -27.24 -9.30 7.32
C TYR A 230 -28.15 -10.39 6.71
N GLY A 231 -28.65 -11.33 7.51
CA GLY A 231 -29.55 -12.39 7.06
C GLY A 231 -28.96 -13.20 5.92
N GLY A 232 -29.73 -13.33 4.82
CA GLY A 232 -29.31 -14.04 3.61
C GLY A 232 -28.06 -13.47 2.93
N ALA A 233 -27.72 -12.19 3.17
CA ALA A 233 -26.54 -11.56 2.59
C ALA A 233 -25.24 -11.81 3.37
N SER A 234 -25.31 -12.45 4.53
CA SER A 234 -24.12 -12.90 5.27
C SER A 234 -23.20 -13.79 4.43
N LYS A 235 -23.79 -14.66 3.58
CA LYS A 235 -23.06 -15.50 2.63
C LYS A 235 -22.30 -14.66 1.60
N THR A 236 -22.87 -13.54 1.18
CA THR A 236 -22.23 -12.63 0.22
C THR A 236 -21.11 -11.82 0.87
N MET A 237 -21.26 -11.44 2.14
CA MET A 237 -20.21 -10.75 2.90
C MET A 237 -18.92 -11.57 3.02
N ILE A 238 -19.02 -12.90 3.08
CA ILE A 238 -17.88 -13.83 3.19
C ILE A 238 -17.47 -14.46 1.85
N SER A 239 -18.18 -14.17 0.77
CA SER A 239 -17.85 -14.70 -0.55
C SER A 239 -16.70 -13.93 -1.18
N ILE A 240 -15.77 -14.65 -1.80
CA ILE A 240 -14.70 -14.05 -2.60
C ILE A 240 -15.24 -13.52 -3.93
N PHE A 241 -16.30 -14.12 -4.48
CA PHE A 241 -16.93 -13.70 -5.72
C PHE A 241 -18.23 -12.95 -5.44
N PRO A 242 -18.57 -11.93 -6.24
CA PRO A 242 -19.87 -11.28 -6.12
C PRO A 242 -20.98 -12.27 -6.46
N HIS A 243 -22.07 -12.21 -5.71
CA HIS A 243 -23.29 -12.95 -5.99
C HIS A 243 -24.48 -12.01 -5.82
N ASP A 244 -25.41 -12.06 -6.77
CA ASP A 244 -26.65 -11.28 -6.68
C ASP A 244 -27.52 -11.91 -5.59
N SER A 245 -27.57 -11.26 -4.44
CA SER A 245 -28.42 -11.66 -3.31
C SER A 245 -29.36 -10.50 -3.01
N PRO A 246 -30.68 -10.72 -2.93
CA PRO A 246 -31.61 -9.65 -2.59
C PRO A 246 -31.30 -9.17 -1.16
N LEU A 247 -30.73 -7.97 -1.08
CA LEU A 247 -30.44 -7.31 0.18
C LEU A 247 -31.68 -6.56 0.67
N PRO A 248 -31.87 -6.43 1.99
CA PRO A 248 -32.78 -5.44 2.53
C PRO A 248 -32.44 -4.05 1.96
N PRO A 249 -33.43 -3.16 1.71
CA PRO A 249 -33.19 -1.84 1.11
C PRO A 249 -32.13 -1.00 1.83
N LEU A 250 -31.99 -1.17 3.14
CA LEU A 250 -30.98 -0.50 3.98
C LEU A 250 -29.53 -0.85 3.58
N TYR A 251 -29.34 -2.01 2.95
CA TYR A 251 -28.04 -2.61 2.70
C TYR A 251 -27.77 -2.83 1.21
N ASN A 252 -28.69 -2.45 0.31
CA ASN A 252 -28.59 -2.71 -1.15
C ASN A 252 -27.34 -2.10 -1.82
N GLN A 253 -26.65 -1.18 -1.15
CA GLN A 253 -25.36 -0.61 -1.58
C GLN A 253 -24.15 -1.48 -1.20
N LEU A 254 -24.37 -2.59 -0.48
CA LEU A 254 -23.32 -3.42 0.09
C LEU A 254 -22.78 -4.54 -0.82
N LEU A 255 -23.18 -4.59 -2.09
CA LEU A 255 -22.63 -5.57 -3.02
C LEU A 255 -21.66 -4.90 -3.96
N LEU A 256 -20.53 -5.57 -4.20
CA LEU A 256 -19.76 -5.31 -5.39
C LEU A 256 -20.63 -5.69 -6.60
N PRO A 257 -21.04 -4.73 -7.46
CA PRO A 257 -21.85 -5.06 -8.62
C PRO A 257 -21.09 -6.01 -9.55
N THR A 258 -21.77 -7.02 -10.09
CA THR A 258 -21.16 -7.99 -11.02
C THR A 258 -20.51 -7.29 -12.23
N SER A 259 -21.10 -6.20 -12.72
CA SER A 259 -20.51 -5.37 -13.78
C SER A 259 -19.17 -4.73 -13.38
N LEU A 260 -19.04 -4.26 -12.14
CA LEU A 260 -17.80 -3.68 -11.62
C LEU A 260 -16.73 -4.77 -11.40
N PHE A 261 -17.13 -5.96 -10.96
CA PHE A 261 -16.23 -7.11 -10.90
C PHE A 261 -15.70 -7.51 -12.28
N LEU A 262 -16.56 -7.59 -13.29
CA LEU A 262 -16.15 -7.86 -14.68
C LEU A 262 -15.22 -6.77 -15.22
N LEU A 263 -15.47 -5.50 -14.86
CA LEU A 263 -14.57 -4.39 -15.18
C LEU A 263 -13.18 -4.59 -14.54
N TYR A 264 -13.13 -5.01 -13.28
CA TYR A 264 -11.88 -5.27 -12.56
C TYR A 264 -11.04 -6.35 -13.23
N ILE A 265 -11.62 -7.53 -13.49
CA ILE A 265 -10.87 -8.65 -14.08
C ILE A 265 -10.62 -8.47 -15.59
N GLY A 266 -11.47 -7.70 -16.27
CA GLY A 266 -11.44 -7.56 -17.72
C GLY A 266 -10.66 -6.35 -18.24
N MET A 267 -10.67 -5.21 -17.53
CA MET A 267 -10.09 -3.95 -18.02
C MET A 267 -9.08 -3.31 -17.07
N VAL A 268 -9.37 -3.24 -15.78
CA VAL A 268 -8.62 -2.37 -14.85
C VAL A 268 -7.13 -2.72 -14.77
N TRP A 269 -6.80 -4.01 -14.77
CA TRP A 269 -5.41 -4.45 -14.55
C TRP A 269 -4.44 -4.11 -15.69
N TRP A 270 -4.93 -3.93 -16.93
CA TRP A 270 -4.08 -3.59 -18.08
C TRP A 270 -4.30 -2.16 -18.61
N THR A 271 -5.35 -1.48 -18.17
CA THR A 271 -5.64 -0.08 -18.55
C THR A 271 -5.08 0.94 -17.57
N THR A 272 -4.74 0.52 -16.34
CA THR A 272 -4.12 1.40 -15.34
C THR A 272 -2.65 1.64 -15.64
N GLY A 273 -2.13 2.82 -15.27
CA GLY A 273 -0.73 3.17 -15.51
C GLY A 273 0.25 2.24 -14.77
N ASN A 274 1.49 2.16 -15.24
CA ASN A 274 2.58 1.33 -14.71
C ASN A 274 2.43 -0.19 -14.95
N THR A 275 1.71 -0.59 -16.01
CA THR A 275 1.60 -2.00 -16.44
C THR A 275 2.95 -2.66 -16.73
N ASP A 276 3.93 -1.89 -17.15
CA ASP A 276 5.32 -2.31 -17.36
C ASP A 276 6.11 -2.48 -16.06
N GLY A 277 5.50 -2.23 -14.89
CA GLY A 277 6.20 -2.16 -13.61
C GLY A 277 7.03 -0.88 -13.47
N GLY A 278 6.62 0.22 -14.11
CA GLY A 278 7.23 1.55 -14.03
C GLY A 278 7.26 2.18 -12.63
N ALA A 279 7.65 3.46 -12.57
CA ALA A 279 7.72 4.24 -11.35
C ALA A 279 8.60 3.60 -10.25
N TYR A 280 8.09 3.52 -9.02
CA TYR A 280 8.85 3.03 -7.88
C TYR A 280 9.27 1.57 -8.06
N LEU A 281 8.45 0.71 -8.69
CA LEU A 281 8.79 -0.69 -8.94
C LEU A 281 10.01 -0.80 -9.86
N ALA A 282 10.03 -0.04 -10.96
CA ALA A 282 11.17 0.02 -11.88
C ALA A 282 12.43 0.49 -11.16
N GLN A 283 12.35 1.52 -10.31
CA GLN A 283 13.50 1.99 -9.53
C GLN A 283 14.09 0.88 -8.64
N ARG A 284 13.23 0.07 -7.99
CA ARG A 284 13.68 -1.08 -7.21
C ARG A 284 14.35 -2.11 -8.13
N MET A 285 13.76 -2.46 -9.28
CA MET A 285 14.36 -3.39 -10.25
C MET A 285 15.72 -2.94 -10.77
N LEU A 286 15.88 -1.64 -11.06
CA LEU A 286 17.13 -1.04 -11.52
C LEU A 286 18.26 -1.13 -10.48
N SER A 287 17.91 -1.23 -9.19
CA SER A 287 18.86 -1.36 -8.08
C SER A 287 19.26 -2.80 -7.76
N ALA A 288 18.64 -3.80 -8.40
CA ALA A 288 18.90 -5.21 -8.13
C ALA A 288 20.34 -5.61 -8.50
N LYS A 289 20.91 -6.52 -7.70
CA LYS A 289 22.27 -7.07 -7.93
C LYS A 289 22.45 -7.72 -9.30
N ASN A 290 21.42 -8.40 -9.77
CA ASN A 290 21.34 -9.02 -11.08
C ASN A 290 19.88 -9.34 -11.41
N GLU A 291 19.63 -9.84 -12.62
CA GLU A 291 18.31 -10.21 -13.10
C GLU A 291 17.59 -11.23 -12.21
N LYS A 292 18.32 -12.19 -11.63
CA LYS A 292 17.74 -13.18 -10.72
C LYS A 292 17.20 -12.49 -9.47
N HIS A 293 17.95 -11.56 -8.91
CA HIS A 293 17.50 -10.79 -7.76
C HIS A 293 16.33 -9.86 -8.09
N SER A 294 16.33 -9.30 -9.30
CA SER A 294 15.24 -8.49 -9.82
C SER A 294 13.94 -9.32 -9.90
N PHE A 295 14.00 -10.46 -10.57
CA PHE A 295 12.89 -11.40 -10.72
C PHE A 295 12.35 -11.89 -9.38
N LEU A 296 13.22 -12.40 -8.50
CA LEU A 296 12.82 -12.94 -7.20
C LEU A 296 12.25 -11.84 -6.29
N GLY A 297 12.78 -10.62 -6.36
CA GLY A 297 12.27 -9.49 -5.58
C GLY A 297 10.88 -9.08 -6.01
N TYR A 298 10.64 -8.99 -7.32
CA TYR A 298 9.31 -8.70 -7.86
C TYR A 298 8.32 -9.84 -7.54
N LEU A 299 8.75 -11.09 -7.67
CA LEU A 299 7.90 -12.25 -7.33
C LEU A 299 7.52 -12.26 -5.84
N TRP A 300 8.49 -12.00 -4.96
CA TRP A 300 8.22 -11.85 -3.52
C TRP A 300 7.23 -10.71 -3.27
N PHE A 301 7.41 -9.57 -3.94
CA PHE A 301 6.46 -8.46 -3.88
C PHE A 301 5.05 -8.93 -4.24
N SER A 302 4.85 -9.58 -5.39
CA SER A 302 3.52 -10.05 -5.82
C SER A 302 2.88 -10.99 -4.78
N ILE A 303 3.64 -11.92 -4.20
CA ILE A 303 3.12 -12.85 -3.18
C ILE A 303 2.74 -12.09 -1.90
N ALA A 304 3.66 -11.31 -1.33
CA ALA A 304 3.41 -10.63 -0.06
C ALA A 304 2.32 -9.55 -0.18
N HIS A 305 2.26 -8.86 -1.31
CA HIS A 305 1.33 -7.78 -1.56
C HIS A 305 -0.13 -8.24 -1.71
N TYR A 306 -0.36 -9.42 -2.30
CA TYR A 306 -1.71 -9.92 -2.60
C TYR A 306 -2.17 -11.09 -1.72
N SER A 307 -1.24 -11.96 -1.32
CA SER A 307 -1.56 -13.19 -0.59
C SER A 307 -1.36 -13.07 0.91
N LEU A 308 -0.45 -12.20 1.39
CA LEU A 308 -0.20 -12.05 2.82
C LEU A 308 -0.92 -10.83 3.40
N ARG A 309 -0.69 -9.67 2.80
CA ARG A 309 -1.06 -8.37 3.38
C ARG A 309 -2.57 -8.10 3.51
N PRO A 310 -3.44 -8.50 2.57
CA PRO A 310 -4.86 -8.15 2.66
C PRO A 310 -5.62 -8.87 3.78
N TRP A 311 -5.21 -10.08 4.18
CA TRP A 311 -6.00 -10.93 5.08
C TRP A 311 -6.23 -10.34 6.48
N PRO A 312 -5.21 -9.79 7.17
CA PRO A 312 -5.44 -9.12 8.44
C PRO A 312 -6.48 -8.00 8.33
N TRP A 313 -6.45 -7.22 7.25
CA TRP A 313 -7.40 -6.12 7.02
C TRP A 313 -8.79 -6.64 6.68
N ILE A 314 -8.89 -7.74 5.93
CA ILE A 314 -10.17 -8.38 5.64
C ILE A 314 -10.86 -8.83 6.93
N ILE A 315 -10.12 -9.47 7.83
CA ILE A 315 -10.63 -9.92 9.12
C ILE A 315 -11.08 -8.73 9.98
N VAL A 316 -10.27 -7.68 10.05
CA VAL A 316 -10.63 -6.44 10.77
C VAL A 316 -11.88 -5.80 10.17
N GLY A 317 -12.00 -5.78 8.83
CA GLY A 317 -13.19 -5.27 8.13
C GLY A 317 -14.46 -6.06 8.45
N LEU A 318 -14.40 -7.40 8.45
CA LEU A 318 -15.53 -8.24 8.86
C LEU A 318 -15.90 -8.02 10.33
N GLY A 319 -14.91 -7.91 11.21
CA GLY A 319 -15.12 -7.58 12.61
C GLY A 319 -15.78 -6.20 12.79
N ALA A 320 -15.35 -5.21 12.02
CA ALA A 320 -15.94 -3.88 12.02
C ALA A 320 -17.39 -3.89 11.51
N ALA A 321 -17.71 -4.70 10.49
CA ALA A 321 -19.07 -4.86 9.99
C ALA A 321 -20.03 -5.42 11.06
N VAL A 322 -19.52 -6.30 11.94
CA VAL A 322 -20.27 -6.83 13.08
C VAL A 322 -20.39 -5.83 14.23
N MET A 323 -19.30 -5.16 14.59
CA MET A 323 -19.26 -4.23 15.73
C MET A 323 -20.00 -2.92 15.44
N PHE A 324 -20.00 -2.50 14.17
CA PHE A 324 -20.52 -1.21 13.74
C PHE A 324 -21.42 -1.35 12.49
N PRO A 325 -22.58 -2.00 12.61
CA PRO A 325 -23.47 -2.21 11.48
C PRO A 325 -23.97 -0.86 10.91
N GLY A 326 -23.89 -0.71 9.59
CA GLY A 326 -24.37 0.49 8.88
C GLY A 326 -23.38 1.65 8.79
N ILE A 327 -22.10 1.48 9.16
CA ILE A 327 -21.03 2.41 8.79
C ILE A 327 -20.66 2.13 7.32
N GLY A 328 -21.28 2.86 6.39
CA GLY A 328 -21.08 2.71 4.94
C GLY A 328 -21.32 4.03 4.23
#